data_AF-A0A0Q1B079-F1
#
_entry.id   AF-A0A0Q1B079-F1
#
_cell.length_a   1.000
_cell.length_b   1.000
_cell.length_c   1.000
_cell.angle_alpha   90.00
_cell.angle_beta   90.00
_cell.angle_gamma   90.00
#
_symmetry.space_group_name_H-M   'P 1'
#
loop_
_entity.id
_entity.type
_entity.pdbx_description
1 polymer ?
#
loop_
_entity_poly.entity_id
_entity_poly.type
_entity_poly.pdbx_seq_one_letter_code
_entity_poly.pdbx_strand_id
1 'polypeptide(L)' 'MFNGNHVVTRHAAGVGLPCIVAACALDAGTQMFGPEATSKIYQDTFGQLDAFKKPIQAIAKSV' A
#
# COMPACT_ATOMS: atom_id res chain seq x y z
N MET A 1 -8.54 -4.82 0.54
CA MET A 1 -10.00 -4.70 0.83
C MET A 1 -10.42 -3.23 0.89
N PHE A 2 -9.93 -2.43 1.83
CA PHE A 2 -10.20 -0.98 1.89
C PHE A 2 -9.27 -0.17 0.97
N ASN A 3 -9.71 1.02 0.54
CA ASN A 3 -8.92 2.00 -0.21
C ASN A 3 -9.51 3.41 -0.03
N GLY A 4 -8.84 4.44 -0.56
CA GLY A 4 -9.26 5.85 -0.40
C GLY A 4 -10.61 6.21 -1.03
N ASN A 5 -11.16 5.37 -1.90
CA ASN A 5 -12.49 5.55 -2.49
C ASN A 5 -13.57 4.73 -1.77
N HIS A 6 -13.20 3.72 -0.98
CA HIS A 6 -14.14 2.90 -0.25
C HIS A 6 -14.92 3.77 0.75
N VAL A 7 -16.27 3.63 0.76
CA VAL A 7 -17.17 4.53 1.51
C VAL A 7 -16.78 4.67 2.98
N VAL A 8 -16.36 3.57 3.61
CA VAL A 8 -15.95 3.56 5.03
C VAL A 8 -14.66 4.37 5.28
N THR A 9 -13.75 4.47 4.31
CA THR A 9 -12.40 5.02 4.52
C THR A 9 -12.10 6.29 3.71
N ARG A 10 -13.05 6.77 2.89
CA ARG A 10 -12.87 7.96 2.04
C ARG A 10 -12.94 9.31 2.75
N HIS A 11 -13.31 9.34 4.04
CA HIS A 11 -13.62 10.57 4.75
C HIS A 11 -12.38 11.35 5.24
N ALA A 12 -11.25 10.67 5.41
CA ALA A 12 -10.06 11.25 6.04
C ALA A 12 -9.12 12.00 5.07
N ALA A 13 -9.63 12.59 3.99
CA ALA A 13 -8.91 13.47 3.04
C ALA A 13 -7.42 13.13 2.79
N GLY A 14 -7.10 11.86 2.54
CA GLY A 14 -5.75 11.39 2.24
C GLY A 14 -4.83 11.10 3.44
N VAL A 15 -5.19 11.52 4.66
CA VAL A 15 -4.33 11.30 5.85
C VAL A 15 -4.57 9.96 6.56
N GLY A 16 -5.75 9.36 6.39
CA GLY A 16 -6.08 8.09 7.07
C GLY A 16 -5.51 6.84 6.40
N LEU A 17 -5.52 6.78 5.06
CA LEU A 17 -5.11 5.59 4.32
C LEU A 17 -3.62 5.21 4.50
N PRO A 18 -2.66 6.15 4.56
CA PRO A 18 -1.25 5.82 4.80
C PRO A 18 -1.00 5.02 6.07
N CYS A 19 -1.74 5.29 7.16
CA CYS A 19 -1.64 4.54 8.42
C CYS A 19 -2.09 3.08 8.26
N ILE A 20 -3.13 2.83 7.46
CA ILE A 20 -3.65 1.48 7.18
C ILE A 20 -2.61 0.69 6.36
N VAL A 21 -1.98 1.32 5.38
CA VAL A 21 -0.90 0.68 4.59
C VAL A 21 0.26 0.27 5.49
N ALA A 22 0.68 1.14 6.42
CA ALA A 22 1.73 0.81 7.38
C ALA A 22 1.34 -0.38 8.28
N ALA A 23 0.09 -0.42 8.77
CA ALA A 23 -0.39 -1.55 9.57
C ALA A 23 -0.39 -2.87 8.79
N CYS A 24 -0.84 -2.87 7.54
CA CYS A 24 -0.81 -4.08 6.69
C CYS A 24 0.62 -4.53 6.34
N ALA A 25 1.57 -3.61 6.21
CA ALA A 25 2.97 -3.95 5.94
C ALA A 25 3.69 -4.54 7.16
N LEU A 26 3.23 -4.22 8.37
CA LEU A 26 3.75 -4.76 9.63
C LEU A 26 3.04 -6.06 10.06
N ASP A 27 1.99 -6.48 9.35
CA ASP A 27 1.27 -7.71 9.65
C ASP A 27 2.16 -8.93 9.43
N ALA A 28 2.23 -9.82 10.43
CA ALA A 28 3.04 -11.04 10.38
C ALA A 28 2.27 -12.23 9.76
N GLY A 29 1.36 -11.98 8.83
CA GLY A 29 0.53 -13.00 8.19
C GLY A 29 -0.68 -13.44 9.02
N THR A 30 -1.24 -12.53 9.83
CA THR A 30 -2.40 -12.86 10.68
C THR A 30 -3.73 -12.77 9.93
N GLN A 31 -3.74 -12.12 8.77
CA GLN A 31 -4.95 -11.86 8.01
C GLN A 31 -5.23 -12.92 6.94
N MET A 32 -6.48 -13.38 6.85
CA MET A 32 -6.91 -14.26 5.75
C MET A 32 -6.83 -13.58 4.37
N PHE A 33 -7.11 -12.28 4.32
CA PHE A 33 -7.05 -11.47 3.08
C PHE A 33 -5.79 -10.60 3.03
N GLY A 34 -4.63 -11.24 3.22
CA GLY A 34 -3.33 -10.58 3.10
C GLY A 34 -3.00 -10.11 1.67
N PRO A 35 -1.92 -9.34 1.49
CA PRO A 35 -1.43 -8.92 0.18
C PRO A 35 -1.14 -10.12 -0.75
N GLU A 36 -0.68 -11.24 -0.21
CA GLU A 36 -0.38 -12.47 -0.96
C GLU A 36 -1.64 -13.08 -1.58
N ALA A 37 -2.78 -12.97 -0.89
CA ALA A 37 -4.06 -13.52 -1.34
C ALA A 37 -4.81 -12.59 -2.31
N THR A 38 -4.63 -11.28 -2.17
CA THR A 38 -5.48 -10.29 -2.88
C THR A 38 -4.75 -9.48 -3.94
N SER A 39 -3.41 -9.38 -3.85
CA SER A 39 -2.62 -8.40 -4.62
C SER A 39 -1.35 -9.01 -5.22
N LYS A 40 -1.25 -10.34 -5.32
CA LYS A 40 -0.05 -11.05 -5.81
C LYS A 40 0.48 -10.54 -7.15
N ILE A 41 -0.40 -10.37 -8.14
CA ILE A 41 0.00 -9.89 -9.48
C ILE A 41 0.60 -8.47 -9.41
N TYR A 42 0.10 -7.61 -8.53
CA TYR A 42 0.66 -6.26 -8.36
C TYR A 42 2.07 -6.29 -7.79
N GLN A 43 2.34 -7.18 -6.84
CA GLN A 43 3.67 -7.40 -6.30
C GLN A 43 4.63 -7.93 -7.39
N ASP A 44 4.18 -8.91 -8.18
CA ASP A 44 5.02 -9.55 -9.20
C ASP A 44 5.32 -8.62 -10.39
N THR A 45 4.44 -7.66 -10.68
CA THR A 45 4.57 -6.72 -11.81
C THR A 45 5.12 -5.36 -11.37
N PHE A 46 4.33 -4.57 -10.63
CA PHE A 46 4.71 -3.22 -10.20
C PHE A 46 5.79 -3.23 -9.11
N GLY A 47 5.89 -4.29 -8.31
CA GLY A 47 6.97 -4.44 -7.31
C GLY A 47 8.37 -4.56 -7.91
N GLN A 48 8.50 -4.73 -9.23
CA GLN A 48 9.78 -4.72 -9.95
C GLN A 48 10.22 -3.31 -10.37
N LEU A 49 9.33 -2.33 -10.35
CA LEU A 49 9.62 -0.96 -10.77
C LEU A 49 10.20 -0.16 -9.59
N ASP A 50 11.43 0.34 -9.71
CA ASP A 50 12.13 1.03 -8.61
C ASP A 50 11.37 2.25 -8.07
N ALA A 51 10.72 3.02 -8.93
CA ALA A 51 9.92 4.18 -8.52
C ALA A 51 8.72 3.80 -7.64
N PHE A 52 8.15 2.61 -7.83
CA PHE A 52 7.03 2.10 -7.04
C PHE A 52 7.50 1.33 -5.79
N LYS A 53 8.63 0.63 -5.88
CA LYS A 53 9.21 -0.14 -4.77
C LYS A 53 9.89 0.75 -3.73
N LYS A 54 10.52 1.85 -4.16
CA LYS A 54 11.30 2.78 -3.33
C LYS A 54 10.88 4.23 -3.58
N PRO A 55 9.59 4.57 -3.39
CA PRO A 55 9.05 5.87 -3.78
C PRO A 55 9.65 7.02 -2.98
N ILE A 56 9.92 6.83 -1.68
CA ILE A 56 10.52 7.88 -0.82
C ILE A 56 11.91 8.28 -1.35
N GLN A 57 12.75 7.29 -1.68
CA GLN A 57 14.09 7.55 -2.22
C GLN A 57 14.03 8.16 -3.62
N ALA A 58 13.06 7.75 -4.45
CA ALA A 58 12.87 8.32 -5.78
C ALA A 58 12.53 9.81 -5.70
N ILE A 59 11.59 10.19 -4.84
CA ILE A 59 11.19 11.58 -4.64
C ILE A 59 12.32 12.41 -4.01
N ALA A 60 13.01 11.87 -3.00
CA ALA A 60 14.12 12.59 -2.35
C ALA A 60 15.27 12.93 -3.31
N LYS A 61 15.48 12.14 -4.37
CA LYS A 61 16.49 12.42 -5.40
C LYS A 61 16.04 13.41 -6.46
N SER A 62 14.73 13.63 -6.60
CA SER A 62 14.17 14.55 -7.60
C SER A 62 13.98 15.99 -7.10
N VAL A 63 14.27 16.23 -5.82
CA VAL A 63 14.16 17.53 -5.14
C VAL A 63 15.54 18.17 -4.99
#